data_AF-A0AAD6UMF8-F1
#
_entry.id   AF-A0AAD6UMF8-F1
#
_cell.length_a   1.000
_cell.length_b   1.000
_cell.length_c   1.000
_cell.angle_alpha   90.00
_cell.angle_beta   90.00
_cell.angle_gamma   90.00
#
_symmetry.space_group_name_H-M   'P 1'
#
loop_
_entity.id
_entity.type
_entity.pdbx_description
1 polymer ?
#
loop_
_entity_poly.entity_id
_entity_poly.type
_entity_poly.pdbx_seq_one_letter_code
_entity_poly.pdbx_strand_id
1 'polypeptide(L)'
;SETDNEENVESGGEEEKETPAEKATAAGRKYAIVHGLWLTSTPKKILQTKQDDRYREESRFTNLKNKMQGEMRDVRETLPEDIQPSIGRAWLIRAYRTGMPEQRSNTSSRIRNNINEVFEDHLQEYVDGPVRVRDVAKRTGWTNLIGGKRNAEKKMEYNIFDAAVLHADMSNTHNTNTFLKNKLPMHTLWALSADVELKPAGQQTGISWQETQEHLVVYLTNGLRKRMRSVIDIFRVWDEELFPHTETSLGGAMGTGTSSHGLQSALAAMESGERMDEDEEEGTEGNEPDGSPGNGSGEESSGEGNENDDTGS
;
A
#
# COMPACT_ATOMS: atom_id res chain seq x y z
N SER A 1 -22.59 51.78 50.91
CA SER A 1 -23.13 51.08 49.75
C SER A 1 -22.05 51.10 48.70
N GLU A 2 -21.16 50.11 48.81
CA GLU A 2 -20.13 49.77 47.83
C GLU A 2 -20.84 49.39 46.52
N THR A 3 -20.31 49.89 45.41
CA THR A 3 -20.76 49.50 44.07
C THR A 3 -19.58 48.86 43.37
N ASP A 4 -19.85 47.64 42.93
CA ASP A 4 -18.95 46.66 42.38
C ASP A 4 -18.23 47.17 41.13
N ASN A 5 -16.91 47.07 41.15
CA ASN A 5 -16.05 47.26 39.99
C ASN A 5 -15.71 45.85 39.48
N GLU A 6 -16.54 45.32 38.57
CA GLU A 6 -16.27 44.08 37.86
C GLU A 6 -15.09 44.30 36.89
N GLU A 7 -13.90 43.94 37.35
CA GLU A 7 -12.73 43.76 36.48
C GLU A 7 -12.95 42.51 35.62
N ASN A 8 -13.33 42.75 34.37
CA ASN A 8 -13.35 41.76 33.31
C ASN A 8 -11.90 41.40 32.93
N VAL A 9 -11.34 40.40 33.64
CA VAL A 9 -10.04 39.82 33.33
C VAL A 9 -10.19 38.98 32.05
N GLU A 10 -9.75 39.53 30.92
CA GLU A 10 -9.50 38.78 29.70
C GLU A 10 -8.48 37.68 30.00
N SER A 11 -8.99 36.48 30.22
CA SER A 11 -8.25 35.22 30.27
C SER A 11 -7.69 34.94 28.87
N GLY A 12 -6.59 35.62 28.53
CA GLY A 12 -5.77 35.29 27.37
C GLY A 12 -5.19 33.89 27.55
N GLY A 13 -5.87 32.90 26.96
CA GLY A 13 -5.37 31.53 26.90
C GLY A 13 -4.05 31.51 26.15
N GLU A 14 -2.94 31.38 26.88
CA GLU A 14 -1.65 31.04 26.28
C GLU A 14 -1.84 29.70 25.56
N GLU A 15 -1.87 29.72 24.22
CA GLU A 15 -1.80 28.50 23.42
C GLU A 15 -0.54 27.74 23.84
N GLU A 16 -0.75 26.64 24.56
CA GLU A 16 0.31 25.76 25.04
C GLU A 16 1.08 25.26 23.82
N LYS A 17 2.27 25.82 23.59
CA LYS A 17 3.06 25.52 22.40
C LYS A 17 3.47 24.05 22.42
N GLU A 18 2.95 23.30 21.47
CA GLU A 18 3.26 21.88 21.30
C GLU A 18 4.79 21.64 21.28
N THR A 19 5.24 20.75 22.15
CA THR A 19 6.66 20.44 22.29
C THR A 19 7.19 19.72 21.04
N PRO A 20 8.51 19.79 20.74
CA PRO A 20 9.07 19.05 19.60
C PRO A 20 8.79 17.55 19.62
N ALA A 21 8.68 16.95 20.80
CA ALA A 21 8.39 15.53 20.96
C ALA A 21 6.91 15.19 20.65
N GLU A 22 5.98 16.06 21.01
CA GLU A 22 4.56 15.93 20.65
C GLU A 22 4.37 16.05 19.14
N LYS A 23 5.00 17.08 18.52
CA LYS A 23 5.04 17.23 17.06
C LYS A 23 5.57 15.98 16.35
N ALA A 24 6.67 15.39 16.84
CA ALA A 24 7.22 14.17 16.28
C ALA A 24 6.31 12.94 16.47
N THR A 25 5.58 12.88 17.59
CA THR A 25 4.58 11.84 17.85
C THR A 25 3.40 11.99 16.88
N ALA A 26 2.89 13.22 16.71
CA ALA A 26 1.83 13.55 15.76
C ALA A 26 2.25 13.23 14.31
N ALA A 27 3.49 13.52 13.92
CA ALA A 27 4.04 13.14 12.63
C ALA A 27 4.05 11.62 12.43
N GLY A 28 4.43 10.85 13.45
CA GLY A 28 4.36 9.38 13.41
C GLY A 28 2.93 8.87 13.23
N ARG A 29 1.94 9.49 13.89
CA ARG A 29 0.52 9.15 13.69
C ARG A 29 0.07 9.52 12.26
N LYS A 30 0.44 10.70 11.77
CA LYS A 30 0.15 11.17 10.41
C LYS A 30 0.70 10.22 9.35
N TYR A 31 1.94 9.76 9.50
CA TYR A 31 2.54 8.78 8.60
C TYR A 31 1.72 7.50 8.51
N ALA A 32 1.27 6.97 9.66
CA ALA A 32 0.47 5.76 9.71
C ALA A 32 -0.87 5.88 8.96
N ILE A 33 -1.40 7.10 8.84
CA ILE A 33 -2.63 7.41 8.12
C ILE A 33 -2.37 7.61 6.62
N VAL A 34 -1.34 8.39 6.27
CA VAL A 34 -1.15 8.91 4.91
C VAL A 34 -0.29 7.99 4.05
N HIS A 35 0.76 7.39 4.61
CA HIS A 35 1.77 6.67 3.83
C HIS A 35 1.70 5.16 4.03
N GLY A 36 1.58 4.71 5.29
CA GLY A 36 1.40 3.29 5.57
C GLY A 36 1.52 2.92 7.04
N LEU A 37 0.89 1.80 7.39
CA LEU A 37 0.80 1.33 8.78
C LEU A 37 2.16 0.92 9.36
N TRP A 38 3.04 0.41 8.50
CA TRP A 38 4.34 -0.13 8.86
C TRP A 38 5.45 0.55 8.07
N LEU A 39 6.64 0.45 8.65
CA LEU A 39 7.89 0.77 7.96
C LEU A 39 8.54 -0.55 7.56
N THR A 40 9.19 -0.57 6.41
CA THR A 40 10.00 -1.68 5.91
C THR A 40 11.19 -1.95 6.84
N SER A 41 11.59 -0.96 7.65
CA SER A 41 12.60 -1.15 8.69
C SER A 41 12.27 -0.40 9.99
N THR A 42 13.14 -0.50 10.98
CA THR A 42 12.91 0.24 12.24
C THR A 42 12.93 1.75 11.99
N PRO A 43 12.16 2.56 12.75
CA PRO A 43 12.21 4.01 12.63
C PRO A 43 13.62 4.58 12.70
N LYS A 44 14.48 3.99 13.55
CA LYS A 44 15.90 4.34 13.63
C LYS A 44 16.61 4.17 12.28
N LYS A 45 16.45 3.01 11.62
CA LYS A 45 17.09 2.74 10.33
C LYS A 45 16.57 3.68 9.24
N ILE A 46 15.25 3.91 9.17
CA ILE A 46 14.64 4.81 8.19
C ILE A 46 15.12 6.26 8.40
N LEU A 47 14.99 6.80 9.61
CA LEU A 47 15.40 8.17 9.95
C LEU A 47 16.92 8.41 9.82
N GLN A 48 17.74 7.36 9.86
CA GLN A 48 19.19 7.44 9.67
C GLN A 48 19.63 7.10 8.24
N THR A 49 18.68 6.76 7.36
CA THR A 49 18.99 6.49 5.96
C THR A 49 19.44 7.78 5.28
N LYS A 50 20.65 7.76 4.71
CA LYS A 50 21.14 8.88 3.90
C LYS A 50 20.29 9.00 2.65
N GLN A 51 19.86 10.21 2.33
CA GLN A 51 19.12 10.49 1.10
C GLN A 51 19.98 10.14 -0.12
N ASP A 52 19.41 9.37 -1.05
CA ASP A 52 19.98 9.09 -2.36
C ASP A 52 19.29 9.99 -3.39
N ASP A 53 20.04 10.93 -3.97
CA ASP A 53 19.50 11.87 -4.96
C ASP A 53 19.25 11.21 -6.33
N ARG A 54 19.76 9.98 -6.54
CA ARG A 54 19.45 9.17 -7.72
C ARG A 54 18.18 8.32 -7.52
N TYR A 55 17.55 8.39 -6.36
CA TYR A 55 16.29 7.70 -6.10
C TYR A 55 15.21 8.10 -7.11
N ARG A 56 14.48 7.10 -7.59
CA ARG A 56 13.35 7.23 -8.51
C ARG A 56 12.12 6.60 -7.88
N GLU A 57 11.02 7.34 -7.78
CA GLU A 57 9.78 6.89 -7.16
C GLU A 57 9.23 5.64 -7.86
N GLU A 58 9.44 5.51 -9.18
CA GLU A 58 9.03 4.35 -9.97
C GLU A 58 9.70 3.06 -9.49
N SER A 59 10.88 3.18 -8.88
CA SER A 59 11.67 2.06 -8.37
C SER A 59 11.43 1.79 -6.87
N ARG A 60 10.50 2.51 -6.23
CA ARG A 60 10.27 2.46 -4.78
C ARG A 60 10.17 1.05 -4.23
N PHE A 61 9.40 0.18 -4.87
CA PHE A 61 9.11 -1.16 -4.36
C PHE A 61 10.01 -2.26 -4.95
N THR A 62 11.00 -1.93 -5.79
CA THR A 62 11.82 -2.93 -6.48
C THR A 62 12.82 -3.65 -5.59
N ASN A 63 13.27 -3.01 -4.51
CA ASN A 63 14.20 -3.59 -3.54
C ASN A 63 14.14 -2.85 -2.20
N LEU A 64 14.70 -3.46 -1.15
CA LEU A 64 14.71 -2.92 0.20
C LEU A 64 15.33 -1.52 0.29
N LYS A 65 16.43 -1.26 -0.45
CA LYS A 65 17.10 0.04 -0.43
C LYS A 65 16.15 1.14 -0.93
N ASN A 66 15.45 0.91 -2.03
CA ASN A 66 14.51 1.86 -2.60
C ASN A 66 13.26 2.05 -1.72
N LYS A 67 12.78 0.98 -1.07
CA LYS A 67 11.68 1.07 -0.09
C LYS A 67 12.08 2.02 1.05
N MET A 68 13.27 1.81 1.62
CA MET A 68 13.79 2.68 2.69
C MET A 68 14.00 4.13 2.24
N GLN A 69 14.40 4.38 0.99
CA GLN A 69 14.50 5.74 0.44
C GLN A 69 13.13 6.41 0.32
N GLY A 70 12.13 5.70 -0.20
CA GLY A 70 10.76 6.20 -0.29
C GLY A 70 10.19 6.52 1.09
N GLU A 71 10.26 5.56 2.02
CA GLU A 71 9.76 5.76 3.39
C GLU A 71 10.49 6.89 4.13
N MET A 72 11.80 7.08 3.89
CA MET A 72 12.53 8.21 4.49
C MET A 72 12.02 9.56 3.96
N ARG A 73 11.64 9.65 2.69
CA ARG A 73 11.06 10.86 2.09
C ARG A 73 9.66 11.14 2.65
N ASP A 74 8.82 10.13 2.76
CA ASP A 74 7.51 10.20 3.41
C ASP A 74 7.61 10.65 4.89
N VAL A 75 8.58 10.11 5.62
CA VAL A 75 8.86 10.54 7.00
C VAL A 75 9.25 12.03 7.06
N ARG A 76 10.06 12.51 6.11
CA ARG A 76 10.41 13.93 6.03
C ARG A 76 9.21 14.82 5.71
N GLU A 77 8.36 14.38 4.79
CA GLU A 77 7.13 15.09 4.41
C GLU A 77 6.16 15.23 5.59
N THR A 78 6.08 14.21 6.44
CA THR A 78 5.21 14.23 7.62
C THR A 78 5.77 15.03 8.80
N LEU A 79 7.09 15.26 8.85
CA LEU A 79 7.73 16.01 9.93
C LEU A 79 7.63 17.54 9.70
N PRO A 80 7.19 18.31 10.69
CA PRO A 80 7.28 19.77 10.66
C PRO A 80 8.71 20.27 10.39
N GLU A 81 8.84 21.31 9.57
CA GLU A 81 10.14 21.83 9.10
C GLU A 81 11.08 22.24 10.24
N ASP A 82 10.53 22.77 11.34
CA ASP A 82 11.28 23.21 12.52
C ASP A 82 11.96 22.05 13.27
N ILE A 83 11.43 20.83 13.16
CA ILE A 83 12.01 19.64 13.79
C ILE A 83 12.79 18.73 12.83
N GLN A 84 12.71 18.93 11.51
CA GLN A 84 13.48 18.17 10.53
C GLN A 84 15.00 18.19 10.76
N PRO A 85 15.65 19.27 11.22
CA PRO A 85 17.08 19.26 11.56
C PRO A 85 17.45 18.25 12.67
N SER A 86 16.47 17.74 13.42
CA SER A 86 16.65 16.74 14.45
C SER A 86 16.48 15.30 13.95
N ILE A 87 16.32 15.07 12.65
CA ILE A 87 16.30 13.73 12.07
C ILE A 87 17.55 12.95 12.49
N GLY A 88 17.34 11.70 12.94
CA GLY A 88 18.39 10.84 13.48
C GLY A 88 18.69 11.02 14.97
N ARG A 89 18.16 12.06 15.63
CA ARG A 89 18.27 12.23 17.09
C ARG A 89 17.42 11.20 17.82
N ALA A 90 17.92 10.69 18.95
CA ALA A 90 17.27 9.62 19.71
C ALA A 90 15.87 9.99 20.22
N TRP A 91 15.67 11.25 20.62
CA TRP A 91 14.38 11.73 21.10
C TRP A 91 13.31 11.70 19.99
N LEU A 92 13.66 12.15 18.78
CA LEU A 92 12.76 12.16 17.63
C LEU A 92 12.41 10.73 17.21
N ILE A 93 13.41 9.86 17.10
CA ILE A 93 13.20 8.43 16.79
C ILE A 93 12.26 7.79 17.81
N ARG A 94 12.40 8.10 19.10
CA ARG A 94 11.55 7.56 20.17
C ARG A 94 10.12 8.07 20.05
N ALA A 95 9.92 9.38 19.92
CA ALA A 95 8.60 10.01 19.78
C ALA A 95 7.85 9.48 18.54
N TYR A 96 8.53 9.43 17.39
CA TYR A 96 7.97 8.91 16.14
C TYR A 96 7.58 7.42 16.27
N ARG A 97 8.42 6.62 16.94
CA ARG A 97 8.14 5.20 17.25
C ARG A 97 6.98 5.04 18.23
N THR A 98 6.61 6.05 19.02
CA THR A 98 5.41 6.01 19.87
C THR A 98 4.16 6.29 19.03
N GLY A 99 4.19 7.32 18.18
CA GLY A 99 3.04 7.74 17.39
C GLY A 99 2.52 6.69 16.41
N MET A 100 3.41 6.03 15.67
CA MET A 100 2.99 5.03 14.66
C MET A 100 2.23 3.83 15.26
N PRO A 101 2.75 3.10 16.27
CA PRO A 101 2.02 2.00 16.89
C PRO A 101 0.72 2.42 17.58
N GLU A 102 0.71 3.60 18.20
CA GLU A 102 -0.50 4.14 18.81
C GLU A 102 -1.59 4.35 17.75
N GLN A 103 -1.26 5.00 16.63
CA GLN A 103 -2.21 5.19 15.54
C GLN A 103 -2.67 3.88 14.92
N ARG A 104 -1.78 2.89 14.76
CA ARG A 104 -2.17 1.54 14.31
C ARG A 104 -3.14 0.88 15.28
N SER A 105 -2.87 0.95 16.58
CA SER A 105 -3.74 0.39 17.61
C SER A 105 -5.12 1.04 17.58
N ASN A 106 -5.16 2.37 17.49
CA ASN A 106 -6.38 3.15 17.35
C ASN A 106 -7.15 2.75 16.08
N THR A 107 -6.46 2.61 14.96
CA THR A 107 -7.03 2.19 13.67
C THR A 107 -7.63 0.79 13.76
N SER A 108 -6.87 -0.17 14.29
CA SER A 108 -7.30 -1.55 14.55
C SER A 108 -8.57 -1.60 15.41
N SER A 109 -8.58 -0.87 16.53
CA SER A 109 -9.74 -0.80 17.44
C SER A 109 -10.94 -0.16 16.77
N ARG A 110 -10.76 0.97 16.07
CA ARG A 110 -11.84 1.67 15.35
C ARG A 110 -12.46 0.79 14.26
N ILE A 111 -11.64 0.16 13.42
CA ILE A 111 -12.12 -0.69 12.34
C ILE A 111 -12.97 -1.83 12.91
N ARG A 112 -12.57 -2.44 14.02
CA ARG A 112 -13.33 -3.55 14.62
C ARG A 112 -14.56 -3.13 15.38
N ASN A 113 -14.49 -2.04 16.12
CA ASN A 113 -15.61 -1.58 16.94
C ASN A 113 -16.70 -0.94 16.08
N ASN A 114 -16.32 -0.29 14.98
CA ASN A 114 -17.24 0.41 14.08
C ASN A 114 -17.40 -0.32 12.75
N ILE A 115 -17.01 -1.59 12.67
CA ILE A 115 -17.07 -2.39 11.46
C ILE A 115 -18.43 -2.36 10.77
N ASN A 116 -19.52 -2.28 11.53
CA ASN A 116 -20.89 -2.17 11.02
C ASN A 116 -21.16 -0.77 10.42
N GLU A 117 -20.67 0.29 11.06
CA GLU A 117 -20.80 1.66 10.55
C GLU A 117 -19.95 1.86 9.30
N VAL A 118 -18.79 1.21 9.23
CA VAL A 118 -17.85 1.36 8.10
C VAL A 118 -18.27 0.50 6.90
N PHE A 119 -18.90 -0.66 7.13
CA PHE A 119 -19.09 -1.67 6.07
C PHE A 119 -20.53 -2.06 5.77
N GLU A 120 -21.50 -1.32 6.33
CA GLU A 120 -22.94 -1.56 6.17
C GLU A 120 -23.35 -2.97 6.68
N ASP A 121 -24.66 -3.25 6.83
CA ASP A 121 -25.17 -4.43 7.56
C ASP A 121 -24.78 -5.79 6.94
N HIS A 122 -24.25 -5.81 5.71
CA HIS A 122 -23.95 -7.02 4.92
C HIS A 122 -22.85 -7.89 5.53
N LEU A 123 -21.97 -7.31 6.35
CA LEU A 123 -20.85 -8.04 6.94
C LEU A 123 -21.07 -8.46 8.39
N GLN A 124 -22.21 -8.11 9.00
CA GLN A 124 -22.45 -8.32 10.43
C GLN A 124 -22.29 -9.79 10.86
N GLU A 125 -22.68 -10.75 10.02
CA GLU A 125 -22.53 -12.18 10.29
C GLU A 125 -21.06 -12.66 10.37
N TYR A 126 -20.12 -11.88 9.82
CA TYR A 126 -18.69 -12.22 9.76
C TYR A 126 -17.86 -11.57 10.87
N VAL A 127 -18.46 -10.73 11.72
CA VAL A 127 -17.72 -9.88 12.67
C VAL A 127 -17.67 -10.47 14.08
N ASP A 128 -18.73 -11.15 14.52
CA ASP A 128 -18.86 -11.59 15.91
C ASP A 128 -17.74 -12.55 16.34
N GLY A 129 -16.85 -12.04 17.19
CA GLY A 129 -15.52 -12.60 17.49
C GLY A 129 -15.44 -14.09 17.87
N PRO A 130 -16.37 -14.65 18.67
CA PRO A 130 -16.38 -16.08 18.99
C PRO A 130 -16.86 -16.97 17.83
N VAL A 131 -17.67 -16.41 16.91
CA VAL A 131 -18.25 -17.11 15.74
C VAL A 131 -17.27 -17.12 14.57
N ARG A 132 -16.43 -16.07 14.43
CA ARG A 132 -15.40 -15.91 13.37
C ARG A 132 -14.43 -17.07 13.18
N VAL A 133 -14.07 -17.78 14.25
CA VAL A 133 -13.04 -18.83 14.17
C VAL A 133 -13.66 -20.23 14.05
N ARG A 134 -14.85 -20.44 14.63
CA ARG A 134 -15.42 -21.79 14.79
C ARG A 134 -16.45 -22.16 13.73
N ASP A 135 -17.28 -21.22 13.28
CA ASP A 135 -18.37 -21.48 12.32
C ASP A 135 -18.09 -20.92 10.94
N VAL A 136 -17.36 -19.81 10.87
CA VAL A 136 -16.98 -19.12 9.63
C VAL A 136 -15.90 -19.89 8.85
N ALA A 137 -14.96 -20.57 9.52
CA ALA A 137 -14.03 -21.51 8.87
C ALA A 137 -14.70 -22.79 8.36
N LYS A 138 -15.89 -23.16 8.90
CA LYS A 138 -16.66 -24.33 8.47
C LYS A 138 -17.54 -24.03 7.26
N ARG A 139 -17.93 -22.78 7.04
CA ARG A 139 -18.65 -22.31 5.84
C ARG A 139 -17.61 -21.82 4.83
N THR A 140 -17.33 -22.61 3.82
CA THR A 140 -16.32 -22.43 2.74
C THR A 140 -16.28 -21.06 2.02
N GLY A 141 -17.16 -20.11 2.33
CA GLY A 141 -17.20 -18.77 1.76
C GLY A 141 -16.21 -17.76 2.36
N TRP A 142 -15.89 -17.84 3.66
CA TRP A 142 -15.05 -16.81 4.29
C TRP A 142 -13.61 -16.83 3.84
N THR A 143 -13.06 -18.03 3.65
CA THR A 143 -11.70 -18.17 3.14
C THR A 143 -11.58 -17.50 1.77
N ASN A 144 -12.57 -17.70 0.89
CA ASN A 144 -12.65 -17.01 -0.40
C ASN A 144 -12.87 -15.49 -0.24
N LEU A 145 -13.62 -15.06 0.78
CA LEU A 145 -13.90 -13.65 1.07
C LEU A 145 -12.61 -12.84 1.25
N ILE A 146 -11.61 -13.43 1.90
CA ILE A 146 -10.30 -12.82 2.14
C ILE A 146 -9.21 -13.35 1.19
N GLY A 147 -9.58 -14.06 0.13
CA GLY A 147 -8.65 -14.48 -0.94
C GLY A 147 -7.87 -15.76 -0.66
N GLY A 148 -8.25 -16.50 0.36
CA GLY A 148 -7.67 -17.79 0.70
C GLY A 148 -8.12 -18.91 -0.25
N LYS A 149 -7.17 -19.69 -0.76
CA LYS A 149 -7.37 -20.90 -1.55
C LYS A 149 -6.46 -22.01 -1.03
N ARG A 150 -6.85 -23.28 -1.24
CA ARG A 150 -5.96 -24.41 -0.96
C ARG A 150 -5.11 -24.69 -2.20
N ASN A 151 -3.81 -24.77 -2.01
CA ASN A 151 -2.89 -25.17 -3.08
C ASN A 151 -2.93 -26.70 -3.31
N ALA A 152 -2.13 -27.21 -4.26
CA ALA A 152 -2.04 -28.64 -4.57
C ALA A 152 -1.65 -29.51 -3.36
N GLU A 153 -0.92 -28.95 -2.40
CA GLU A 153 -0.51 -29.60 -1.15
C GLU A 153 -1.57 -29.49 -0.02
N LYS A 154 -2.76 -28.96 -0.34
CA LYS A 154 -3.84 -28.66 0.61
C LYS A 154 -3.48 -27.60 1.67
N LYS A 155 -2.35 -26.90 1.51
CA LYS A 155 -1.98 -25.76 2.36
C LYS A 155 -2.80 -24.55 1.96
N MET A 156 -3.11 -23.71 2.95
CA MET A 156 -3.80 -22.45 2.71
C MET A 156 -2.81 -21.42 2.16
N GLU A 157 -3.15 -20.84 1.02
CA GLU A 157 -2.47 -19.69 0.42
C GLU A 157 -3.48 -18.56 0.28
N TYR A 158 -3.04 -17.32 0.43
CA TYR A 158 -3.90 -16.14 0.32
C TYR A 158 -3.40 -15.27 -0.81
N ASN A 159 -4.30 -14.91 -1.71
CA ASN A 159 -4.06 -13.96 -2.78
C ASN A 159 -5.05 -12.82 -2.67
N ILE A 160 -4.53 -11.62 -2.43
CA ILE A 160 -5.33 -10.40 -2.32
C ILE A 160 -6.20 -10.14 -3.55
N PHE A 161 -5.68 -10.47 -4.74
CA PHE A 161 -6.38 -10.25 -6.01
C PHE A 161 -7.57 -11.18 -6.21
N ASP A 162 -7.67 -12.24 -5.39
CA ASP A 162 -8.78 -13.19 -5.39
C ASP A 162 -9.73 -12.99 -4.20
N ALA A 163 -9.49 -11.96 -3.38
CA ALA A 163 -10.30 -11.71 -2.20
C ALA A 163 -11.65 -11.11 -2.58
N ALA A 164 -12.72 -11.90 -2.45
CA ALA A 164 -14.03 -11.51 -2.94
C ALA A 164 -14.53 -10.19 -2.39
N VAL A 165 -14.18 -9.84 -1.16
CA VAL A 165 -14.58 -8.56 -0.55
C VAL A 165 -14.00 -7.33 -1.28
N LEU A 166 -12.94 -7.50 -2.08
CA LEU A 166 -12.40 -6.42 -2.92
C LEU A 166 -13.11 -6.29 -4.26
N HIS A 167 -13.96 -7.24 -4.64
CA HIS A 167 -14.67 -7.22 -5.90
C HIS A 167 -16.10 -6.70 -5.73
N ALA A 168 -16.54 -5.80 -6.62
CA ALA A 168 -17.91 -5.28 -6.61
C ALA A 168 -18.98 -6.38 -6.76
N ASP A 169 -18.66 -7.47 -7.47
CA ASP A 169 -19.52 -8.63 -7.67
C ASP A 169 -19.30 -9.74 -6.62
N MET A 170 -18.45 -9.51 -5.62
CA MET A 170 -18.05 -10.52 -4.63
C MET A 170 -17.50 -11.82 -5.26
N SER A 171 -16.89 -11.74 -6.44
CA SER A 171 -16.26 -12.90 -7.08
C SER A 171 -14.95 -13.30 -6.40
N ASN A 172 -14.65 -14.59 -6.32
CA ASN A 172 -13.40 -15.12 -5.72
C ASN A 172 -12.28 -15.35 -6.76
N THR A 173 -12.39 -14.64 -7.89
CA THR A 173 -11.48 -14.73 -9.02
C THR A 173 -11.13 -13.31 -9.45
N HIS A 174 -9.84 -13.05 -9.64
CA HIS A 174 -9.41 -11.73 -10.10
C HIS A 174 -10.11 -11.30 -11.41
N ASN A 175 -10.95 -10.26 -11.31
CA ASN A 175 -11.57 -9.56 -12.42
C ASN A 175 -11.26 -8.06 -12.33
N THR A 176 -10.49 -7.54 -13.28
CA THR A 176 -10.07 -6.12 -13.32
C THR A 176 -11.24 -5.15 -13.43
N ASN A 177 -12.40 -5.59 -13.92
CA ASN A 177 -13.59 -4.76 -14.04
C ASN A 177 -14.33 -4.59 -12.72
N THR A 178 -14.12 -5.47 -11.74
CA THR A 178 -14.80 -5.42 -10.43
C THR A 178 -13.84 -5.23 -9.25
N PHE A 179 -12.54 -5.52 -9.44
CA PHE A 179 -11.50 -5.41 -8.42
C PHE A 179 -11.35 -3.97 -7.90
N LEU A 180 -11.26 -3.83 -6.57
CA LEU A 180 -11.21 -2.58 -5.81
C LEU A 180 -12.39 -1.62 -6.06
N LYS A 181 -13.47 -2.08 -6.69
CA LYS A 181 -14.71 -1.31 -6.87
C LYS A 181 -15.77 -1.66 -5.83
N ASN A 182 -15.47 -2.60 -4.93
CA ASN A 182 -16.24 -2.74 -3.71
C ASN A 182 -15.94 -1.54 -2.80
N LYS A 183 -16.94 -1.05 -2.06
CA LYS A 183 -16.80 0.06 -1.10
C LYS A 183 -15.85 -0.25 0.05
N LEU A 184 -15.40 -1.51 0.14
CA LEU A 184 -14.67 -2.04 1.27
C LEU A 184 -13.16 -1.85 1.10
N PRO A 185 -12.50 -1.08 1.99
CA PRO A 185 -11.05 -0.90 1.96
C PRO A 185 -10.31 -2.19 2.30
N MET A 186 -9.02 -2.26 1.97
CA MET A 186 -8.13 -3.36 2.35
C MET A 186 -8.16 -3.68 3.86
N HIS A 187 -8.35 -2.66 4.71
CA HIS A 187 -8.49 -2.82 6.16
C HIS A 187 -9.66 -3.75 6.56
N THR A 188 -10.68 -3.88 5.71
CA THR A 188 -11.78 -4.84 5.85
C THR A 188 -11.27 -6.27 5.82
N LEU A 189 -10.30 -6.58 4.96
CA LEU A 189 -9.72 -7.93 4.89
C LEU A 189 -9.07 -8.32 6.20
N TRP A 190 -8.28 -7.42 6.79
CA TRP A 190 -7.68 -7.67 8.09
C TRP A 190 -8.76 -7.79 9.17
N ALA A 191 -9.77 -6.92 9.15
CA ALA A 191 -10.85 -6.93 10.13
C ALA A 191 -11.65 -8.24 10.09
N LEU A 192 -11.83 -8.77 8.87
CA LEU A 192 -12.47 -10.04 8.61
C LEU A 192 -11.56 -11.22 8.92
N SER A 193 -10.24 -11.06 8.87
CA SER A 193 -9.26 -12.13 9.10
C SER A 193 -9.26 -12.70 10.52
N ALA A 194 -8.63 -13.86 10.69
CA ALA A 194 -8.44 -14.47 12.00
C ALA A 194 -7.36 -13.75 12.85
N ASP A 195 -6.55 -12.87 12.26
CA ASP A 195 -5.45 -12.23 12.97
C ASP A 195 -5.94 -11.26 14.03
N VAL A 196 -5.56 -11.46 15.29
CA VAL A 196 -5.99 -10.60 16.40
C VAL A 196 -5.32 -9.23 16.36
N GLU A 197 -4.12 -9.11 15.82
CA GLU A 197 -3.37 -7.85 15.81
C GLU A 197 -3.06 -7.40 14.38
N LEU A 198 -3.10 -6.08 14.14
CA LEU A 198 -2.71 -5.46 12.87
C LEU A 198 -1.18 -5.36 12.79
N LYS A 199 -0.54 -6.50 12.54
CA LYS A 199 0.91 -6.67 12.36
C LYS A 199 1.27 -6.81 10.87
N PRO A 200 2.54 -6.56 10.48
CA PRO A 200 2.98 -6.70 9.09
C PRO A 200 2.71 -8.08 8.49
N ALA A 201 2.76 -9.13 9.33
CA ALA A 201 2.38 -10.48 8.99
C ALA A 201 1.37 -11.01 10.01
N GLY A 202 0.30 -11.63 9.51
CA GLY A 202 -0.72 -12.28 10.29
C GLY A 202 -0.19 -13.49 11.04
N GLN A 203 -0.33 -13.52 12.37
CA GLN A 203 0.15 -14.65 13.17
C GLN A 203 -0.70 -15.91 12.99
N GLN A 204 -2.01 -15.76 12.71
CA GLN A 204 -2.92 -16.89 12.55
C GLN A 204 -3.10 -17.25 11.07
N THR A 205 -3.23 -16.24 10.21
CA THR A 205 -3.48 -16.47 8.78
C THR A 205 -2.20 -16.67 7.98
N GLY A 206 -1.07 -16.15 8.46
CA GLY A 206 0.18 -16.08 7.69
C GLY A 206 0.18 -15.00 6.60
N ILE A 207 -0.89 -14.20 6.47
CA ILE A 207 -0.99 -13.18 5.43
C ILE A 207 0.07 -12.10 5.67
N SER A 208 0.87 -11.82 4.63
CA SER A 208 1.81 -10.70 4.62
C SER A 208 1.05 -9.40 4.34
N TRP A 209 0.43 -8.81 5.38
CA TRP A 209 -0.38 -7.60 5.26
C TRP A 209 0.39 -6.40 4.73
N GLN A 210 1.66 -6.26 5.13
CA GLN A 210 2.51 -5.19 4.61
C GLN A 210 2.77 -5.37 3.11
N GLU A 211 3.17 -6.57 2.68
CA GLU A 211 3.41 -6.86 1.26
C GLU A 211 2.14 -6.72 0.43
N THR A 212 1.00 -7.15 0.99
CA THR A 212 -0.32 -6.96 0.39
C THR A 212 -0.60 -5.48 0.15
N GLN A 213 -0.35 -4.63 1.16
CA GLN A 213 -0.47 -3.19 1.01
C GLN A 213 0.46 -2.64 -0.08
N GLU A 214 1.72 -3.05 -0.09
CA GLU A 214 2.69 -2.63 -1.10
C GLU A 214 2.27 -3.05 -2.51
N HIS A 215 1.76 -4.27 -2.70
CA HIS A 215 1.25 -4.75 -3.97
C HIS A 215 0.07 -3.94 -4.48
N LEU A 216 -0.88 -3.57 -3.61
CA LEU A 216 -2.00 -2.70 -4.01
C LEU A 216 -1.51 -1.30 -4.42
N VAL A 217 -0.58 -0.71 -3.66
CA VAL A 217 0.00 0.60 -4.00
C VAL A 217 0.75 0.53 -5.34
N VAL A 218 1.55 -0.51 -5.57
CA VAL A 218 2.24 -0.75 -6.85
C VAL A 218 1.23 -0.89 -7.99
N TYR A 219 0.16 -1.67 -7.80
CA TYR A 219 -0.88 -1.86 -8.80
C TYR A 219 -1.56 -0.53 -9.18
N LEU A 220 -2.00 0.24 -8.19
CA LEU A 220 -2.68 1.51 -8.41
C LEU A 220 -1.75 2.57 -9.03
N THR A 221 -0.54 2.73 -8.51
CA THR A 221 0.41 3.74 -9.01
C THR A 221 0.89 3.41 -10.43
N ASN A 222 1.21 2.16 -10.72
CA ASN A 222 1.58 1.74 -12.08
C ASN A 222 0.39 1.86 -13.04
N GLY A 223 -0.81 1.49 -12.60
CA GLY A 223 -2.03 1.63 -13.39
C GLY A 223 -2.32 3.08 -13.74
N LEU A 224 -2.22 4.00 -12.78
CA LEU A 224 -2.35 5.44 -13.04
C LEU A 224 -1.29 5.95 -14.02
N ARG A 225 -0.01 5.60 -13.81
CA ARG A 225 1.10 6.02 -14.69
C ARG A 225 0.90 5.54 -16.13
N LYS A 226 0.45 4.30 -16.29
CA LYS A 226 0.17 3.67 -17.59
C LYS A 226 -1.23 3.99 -18.13
N ARG A 227 -2.01 4.82 -17.42
CA ARG A 227 -3.41 5.15 -17.75
C ARG A 227 -4.29 3.91 -17.99
N MET A 228 -4.08 2.84 -17.22
CA MET A 228 -4.87 1.62 -17.31
C MET A 228 -6.33 1.92 -16.99
N ARG A 229 -7.22 1.58 -17.93
CA ARG A 229 -8.65 1.88 -17.80
C ARG A 229 -9.26 1.32 -16.52
N SER A 230 -8.94 0.07 -16.18
CA SER A 230 -9.41 -0.59 -14.96
C SER A 230 -9.06 0.18 -13.69
N VAL A 231 -7.86 0.78 -13.64
CA VAL A 231 -7.39 1.55 -12.47
C VAL A 231 -8.01 2.94 -12.43
N ILE A 232 -8.14 3.62 -13.57
CA ILE A 232 -8.85 4.91 -13.63
C ILE A 232 -10.29 4.73 -13.16
N ASP A 233 -10.95 3.65 -13.57
CA ASP A 233 -12.33 3.37 -13.17
C ASP A 233 -12.46 3.02 -11.67
N ILE A 234 -11.41 2.47 -11.03
CA ILE A 234 -11.37 2.32 -9.56
C ILE A 234 -11.44 3.71 -8.89
N PHE A 235 -10.57 4.64 -9.30
CA PHE A 235 -10.55 5.99 -8.72
C PHE A 235 -11.85 6.74 -8.95
N ARG A 236 -12.51 6.57 -10.10
CA ARG A 236 -13.83 7.17 -10.34
C ARG A 236 -14.90 6.68 -9.37
N VAL A 237 -14.97 5.36 -9.16
CA VAL A 237 -15.91 4.78 -8.18
C VAL A 237 -15.63 5.32 -6.78
N TRP A 238 -14.37 5.41 -6.38
CA TRP A 238 -13.99 5.95 -5.06
C TRP A 238 -14.32 7.43 -4.92
N ASP A 239 -14.14 8.20 -5.99
CA ASP A 239 -14.35 9.64 -6.03
C ASP A 239 -15.84 10.00 -5.99
N GLU A 240 -16.69 9.25 -6.71
CA GLU A 240 -18.15 9.34 -6.62
C GLU A 240 -18.67 9.03 -5.19
N GLU A 241 -18.06 8.06 -4.52
CA GLU A 241 -18.46 7.64 -3.16
C GLU A 241 -17.96 8.61 -2.07
N LEU A 242 -16.68 9.03 -2.15
CA LEU A 242 -16.04 9.84 -1.10
C LEU A 242 -16.33 11.33 -1.23
N PHE A 243 -16.57 11.81 -2.46
CA PHE A 243 -16.80 13.22 -2.75
C PHE A 243 -18.08 13.43 -3.56
N PRO A 244 -19.24 12.98 -3.02
CA PRO A 244 -20.50 13.14 -3.73
C PRO A 244 -20.73 14.63 -3.99
N HIS A 245 -21.15 14.96 -5.21
CA HIS A 245 -21.46 16.33 -5.65
C HIS A 245 -20.26 17.27 -5.86
N THR A 246 -19.03 16.77 -5.94
CA THR A 246 -17.89 17.60 -6.34
C THR A 246 -17.74 17.68 -7.86
N GLU A 247 -17.79 18.89 -8.43
CA GLU A 247 -17.62 19.11 -9.88
C GLU A 247 -16.16 18.98 -10.34
N THR A 248 -15.21 19.10 -9.41
CA THR A 248 -13.75 19.11 -9.65
C THR A 248 -13.09 17.76 -9.46
N SER A 249 -13.89 16.72 -9.31
CA SER A 249 -13.43 15.38 -8.98
C SER A 249 -12.70 14.75 -10.18
N LEU A 250 -11.79 13.80 -9.93
CA LEU A 250 -11.05 13.08 -11.00
C LEU A 250 -12.02 12.35 -11.96
N GLY A 251 -13.22 12.00 -11.50
CA GLY A 251 -14.35 11.55 -12.30
C GLY A 251 -15.22 12.67 -12.89
N GLY A 252 -15.44 13.77 -12.17
CA GLY A 252 -16.33 14.88 -12.52
C GLY A 252 -15.84 15.74 -13.67
N ALA A 253 -14.52 15.99 -13.77
CA ALA A 253 -13.96 16.71 -14.91
C ALA A 253 -14.10 15.96 -16.25
N MET A 254 -14.49 14.67 -16.23
CA MET A 254 -14.75 13.88 -17.44
C MET A 254 -16.24 13.76 -17.79
N GLY A 255 -17.14 14.26 -16.94
CA GLY A 255 -18.56 13.99 -17.02
C GLY A 255 -19.39 15.21 -16.74
N THR A 256 -19.33 16.24 -17.58
CA THR A 256 -20.48 17.03 -18.06
C THR A 256 -19.99 18.28 -18.80
N GLY A 257 -20.12 18.26 -20.13
CA GLY A 257 -20.42 19.49 -20.86
C GLY A 257 -19.28 20.46 -21.18
N THR A 258 -18.12 20.02 -21.68
CA THR A 258 -17.47 20.66 -22.85
C THR A 258 -16.34 19.79 -23.40
N SER A 259 -16.55 19.25 -24.60
CA SER A 259 -15.53 18.79 -25.56
C SER A 259 -14.43 17.81 -25.07
N SER A 260 -14.80 16.58 -24.71
CA SER A 260 -13.86 15.45 -24.54
C SER A 260 -13.80 14.48 -25.74
N HIS A 261 -14.19 14.96 -26.93
CA HIS A 261 -14.15 14.13 -28.16
C HIS A 261 -12.75 13.57 -28.44
N GLY A 262 -11.69 14.29 -28.05
CA GLY A 262 -10.31 13.82 -28.15
C GLY A 262 -9.92 12.74 -27.13
N LEU A 263 -10.45 12.79 -25.90
CA LEU A 263 -10.10 11.82 -24.85
C LEU A 263 -10.88 10.52 -25.02
N GLN A 264 -12.15 10.58 -25.41
CA GLN A 264 -12.93 9.39 -25.77
C GLN A 264 -12.39 8.74 -27.04
N SER A 265 -11.96 9.52 -28.03
CA SER A 265 -11.32 8.97 -29.23
C SER A 265 -9.93 8.38 -28.93
N ALA A 266 -9.17 8.96 -28.01
CA ALA A 266 -7.88 8.39 -27.56
C ALA A 266 -8.07 7.12 -26.72
N LEU A 267 -9.13 7.05 -25.90
CA LEU A 267 -9.49 5.84 -25.16
C LEU A 267 -10.00 4.73 -26.08
N ALA A 268 -10.82 5.07 -27.09
CA ALA A 268 -11.27 4.13 -28.12
C ALA A 268 -10.12 3.61 -29.00
N ALA A 269 -9.15 4.47 -29.34
CA ALA A 269 -7.94 4.07 -30.06
C ALA A 269 -6.99 3.18 -29.22
N MET A 270 -7.07 3.23 -27.89
CA MET A 270 -6.35 2.31 -27.00
C MET A 270 -7.13 1.02 -26.74
N GLU A 271 -8.47 1.05 -26.83
CA GLU A 271 -9.35 -0.12 -26.75
C GLU A 271 -9.20 -1.06 -27.97
N SER A 272 -8.85 -0.55 -29.14
CA SER A 272 -8.67 -1.37 -30.35
C SER A 272 -7.35 -2.15 -30.39
N GLY A 273 -6.43 -1.97 -29.44
CA GLY A 273 -5.18 -2.74 -29.38
C GLY A 273 -4.24 -2.52 -30.57
N GLU A 274 -4.47 -1.52 -31.41
CA GLU A 274 -3.52 -1.12 -32.45
C GLU A 274 -2.43 -0.29 -31.80
N ARG A 275 -1.29 -0.93 -31.52
CA ARG A 275 -0.01 -0.22 -31.46
C ARG A 275 0.11 0.57 -32.75
N MET A 276 0.24 1.90 -32.65
CA MET A 276 0.82 2.67 -33.74
C MET A 276 2.26 2.18 -33.88
N ASP A 277 2.47 1.25 -34.80
CA ASP A 277 3.80 0.96 -35.32
C ASP A 277 4.28 2.24 -35.99
N GLU A 278 5.33 2.82 -35.43
CA GLU A 278 6.04 3.93 -36.04
C GLU A 278 6.59 3.42 -37.38
N ASP A 279 6.19 4.06 -38.47
CA ASP A 279 6.71 3.81 -39.81
C ASP A 279 8.25 3.88 -39.79
N GLU A 280 8.91 2.72 -39.80
CA GLU A 280 10.33 2.62 -40.14
C GLU A 280 10.46 2.81 -41.65
N GLU A 281 10.93 4.00 -42.04
CA GLU A 281 11.37 4.31 -43.39
C GLU A 281 12.40 3.27 -43.88
N GLU A 282 12.14 2.79 -45.09
CA GLU A 282 13.02 1.95 -45.90
C GLU A 282 14.44 2.54 -45.99
N GLY A 283 15.42 1.74 -45.59
CA GLY A 283 16.84 1.92 -45.90
C GLY A 283 17.44 0.61 -46.39
N THR A 284 17.31 0.38 -47.69
CA THR A 284 17.84 -0.77 -48.44
C THR A 284 19.37 -0.85 -48.47
N GLU A 285 19.83 -2.11 -48.56
CA GLU A 285 21.05 -2.62 -49.23
C GLU A 285 22.41 -2.64 -48.50
N GLY A 286 22.97 -3.86 -48.42
CA GLY A 286 24.38 -4.05 -48.78
C GLY A 286 25.18 -5.14 -48.05
N ASN A 287 25.20 -6.35 -48.64
CA ASN A 287 26.30 -7.34 -48.67
C ASN A 287 26.78 -8.10 -47.40
N GLU A 288 26.56 -9.43 -47.46
CA GLU A 288 27.44 -10.50 -46.92
C GLU A 288 28.80 -10.57 -47.68
N PRO A 289 29.71 -11.55 -47.47
CA PRO A 289 30.01 -12.41 -46.31
C PRO A 289 31.53 -12.46 -45.96
N ASP A 290 31.88 -12.83 -44.74
CA ASP A 290 33.19 -13.44 -44.38
C ASP A 290 33.04 -14.03 -42.96
N GLY A 291 33.51 -15.20 -42.54
CA GLY A 291 34.47 -16.14 -43.06
C GLY A 291 34.99 -16.95 -41.87
N SER A 292 34.68 -18.25 -41.87
CA SER A 292 35.44 -19.35 -41.24
C SER A 292 35.50 -19.58 -39.70
N PRO A 293 35.78 -20.85 -39.31
CA PRO A 293 35.45 -21.42 -38.00
C PRO A 293 36.68 -21.53 -37.07
N GLY A 294 36.44 -21.45 -35.76
CA GLY A 294 37.46 -21.56 -34.71
C GLY A 294 37.14 -22.67 -33.71
N ASN A 295 37.88 -23.77 -33.85
CA ASN A 295 37.94 -24.98 -33.02
C ASN A 295 38.58 -24.66 -31.64
N GLY A 296 38.16 -25.33 -30.56
CA GLY A 296 38.76 -25.13 -29.23
C GLY A 296 38.25 -26.06 -28.14
N SER A 297 38.82 -27.25 -28.10
CA SER A 297 38.72 -28.31 -27.08
C SER A 297 39.49 -27.99 -25.77
N GLY A 298 39.07 -28.63 -24.67
CA GLY A 298 39.84 -28.82 -23.42
C GLY A 298 38.88 -29.07 -22.24
N GLU A 299 38.52 -30.31 -21.88
CA GLU A 299 39.27 -31.26 -21.02
C GLU A 299 39.79 -30.60 -19.73
N GLU A 300 39.14 -30.87 -18.60
CA GLU A 300 39.53 -31.86 -17.57
C GLU A 300 40.26 -31.18 -16.41
N SER A 301 39.77 -31.38 -15.18
CA SER A 301 40.55 -32.05 -14.13
C SER A 301 39.95 -31.81 -12.74
N SER A 302 39.60 -32.95 -12.15
CA SER A 302 39.66 -33.38 -10.75
C SER A 302 40.38 -32.52 -9.69
N GLY A 303 39.82 -32.63 -8.48
CA GLY A 303 40.43 -32.41 -7.17
C GLY A 303 39.31 -32.41 -6.13
N GLU A 304 38.81 -33.55 -5.63
CA GLU A 304 39.43 -34.41 -4.60
C GLU A 304 40.18 -33.63 -3.51
N GLY A 305 39.75 -33.81 -2.25
CA GLY A 305 40.62 -33.58 -1.10
C GLY A 305 39.94 -33.08 0.17
N ASN A 306 39.61 -34.05 1.03
CA ASN A 306 39.73 -34.04 2.49
C ASN A 306 38.74 -33.20 3.33
N GLU A 307 37.97 -33.79 4.25
CA GLU A 307 38.26 -34.71 5.38
C GLU A 307 38.24 -33.92 6.70
N ASN A 308 37.32 -34.38 7.54
CA ASN A 308 37.48 -34.67 8.96
C ASN A 308 37.31 -33.58 10.02
N ASP A 309 36.71 -34.13 11.08
CA ASP A 309 36.73 -33.84 12.50
C ASP A 309 35.81 -32.73 13.02
N ASP A 310 34.76 -33.06 13.77
CA ASP A 310 34.68 -33.79 15.06
C ASP A 310 34.81 -32.83 16.25
N THR A 311 34.12 -33.20 17.33
CA THR A 311 33.93 -32.54 18.63
C THR A 311 32.86 -31.44 18.64
N GLY A 312 31.85 -31.46 19.52
CA GLY A 312 31.55 -32.31 20.65
C GLY A 312 30.70 -31.52 21.66
N SER A 313 29.78 -32.23 22.32
CA SER A 313 28.92 -31.82 23.46
C SER A 313 27.72 -30.92 23.19
#